data_AF-A0A0M6WVY3-F1
#
_entry.id   AF-A0A0M6WVY3-F1
#
_cell.length_a   1.000
_cell.length_b   1.000
_cell.length_c   1.000
_cell.angle_alpha   90.00
_cell.angle_beta   90.00
_cell.angle_gamma   90.00
#
_symmetry.space_group_name_H-M   'P 1'
#
loop_
_entity.id
_entity.type
_entity.pdbx_description
1 polymer ?
#
loop_
_entity_poly.entity_id
_entity_poly.type
_entity_poly.pdbx_seq_one_letter_code
_entity_poly.pdbx_strand_id
1 'polypeptide(L)'
;MRVDDGFVLREIAGDYVIIPTGKTVLDFNGMITVNEVGVSIWKMLQEETTFENIVQGILDEYDADEETVKADVQEFLDRIKEAGILK
;
A
#
# COMPACT_ATOMS: atom_id res chain seq x y z
N MET A 1 2.03 -5.06 10.95
CA MET A 1 2.60 -4.11 9.98
C MET A 1 1.58 -3.04 9.68
N ARG A 2 2.02 -1.80 9.44
CA ARG A 2 1.17 -0.65 9.09
C ARG A 2 1.97 0.41 8.32
N VAL A 3 1.31 1.35 7.64
CA VAL A 3 2.02 2.46 6.99
C VAL A 3 2.42 3.56 7.98
N ASP A 4 3.46 4.32 7.62
CA ASP A 4 3.87 5.53 8.32
C ASP A 4 2.86 6.66 8.07
N ASP A 5 2.40 7.28 9.16
CA ASP A 5 1.51 8.45 9.16
C ASP A 5 2.06 9.67 8.39
N GLY A 6 3.36 9.66 8.07
CA GLY A 6 4.02 10.63 7.19
C GLY A 6 3.70 10.50 5.71
N PHE A 7 2.87 9.54 5.29
CA PHE A 7 2.45 9.34 3.91
C PHE A 7 0.93 9.27 3.78
N VAL A 8 0.40 9.74 2.65
CA VAL A 8 -1.03 9.70 2.36
C VAL A 8 -1.28 9.23 0.93
N LEU A 9 -2.39 8.51 0.74
CA LEU A 9 -2.93 8.17 -0.57
C LEU A 9 -3.85 9.30 -1.07
N ARG A 10 -3.67 9.72 -2.33
CA ARG A 10 -4.51 10.71 -3.02
C ARG A 10 -4.93 10.18 -4.38
N GLU A 11 -6.13 10.55 -4.80
CA GLU A 11 -6.58 10.36 -6.18
C GLU A 11 -6.34 11.66 -6.96
N ILE A 12 -5.66 11.56 -8.11
CA ILE A 12 -5.36 12.68 -9.00
C ILE A 12 -5.63 12.24 -10.43
N ALA A 13 -6.56 12.92 -11.11
CA ALA A 13 -6.92 12.63 -12.51
C ALA A 13 -7.31 11.17 -12.80
N GLY A 14 -7.84 10.45 -11.79
CA GLY A 14 -8.23 9.03 -11.90
C GLY A 14 -7.12 8.04 -11.52
N ASP A 15 -5.91 8.51 -11.25
CA ASP A 15 -4.81 7.70 -10.73
C ASP A 15 -4.71 7.83 -9.21
N TYR A 16 -4.27 6.75 -8.55
CA TYR A 16 -4.01 6.74 -7.12
C TYR A 16 -2.51 6.87 -6.85
N VAL A 17 -2.14 7.82 -5.99
CA VAL A 17 -0.75 8.15 -5.72
C VAL A 17 -0.50 8.30 -4.22
N ILE A 18 0.57 7.67 -3.74
CA ILE A 18 1.07 7.84 -2.37
C ILE A 18 2.11 8.96 -2.39
N ILE A 19 1.90 9.94 -1.52
CA ILE A 19 2.77 11.12 -1.41
C ILE A 19 3.22 11.32 0.04
N PRO A 20 4.45 11.81 0.27
CA PRO A 20 4.90 12.19 1.60
C PRO A 20 4.15 13.45 2.09
N THR A 21 4.03 13.59 3.40
CA THR A 21 3.42 14.74 4.06
C THR A 21 4.23 15.19 5.27
N GLY A 22 3.98 16.41 5.74
CA GLY A 22 4.67 16.97 6.90
C GLY A 22 6.18 17.03 6.69
N LYS A 23 6.93 16.50 7.66
CA LYS A 23 8.41 16.53 7.64
C LYS A 23 8.99 15.57 6.61
N THR A 24 8.30 14.47 6.31
CA THR A 24 8.74 13.44 5.35
C THR A 24 8.96 14.00 3.95
N VAL A 25 8.34 15.12 3.59
CA VAL A 25 8.56 15.82 2.31
C VAL A 25 10.01 16.28 2.14
N LEU A 26 10.75 16.50 3.24
CA LEU A 26 12.15 16.93 3.19
C LEU A 26 13.11 15.76 2.88
N ASP A 27 12.72 14.55 3.28
CA ASP A 27 13.55 13.34 3.19
C ASP A 27 13.14 12.45 2.00
N PHE A 28 11.89 12.55 1.55
CA PHE A 28 11.34 11.76 0.45
C PHE A 28 10.95 12.66 -0.72
N ASN A 29 11.66 12.55 -1.84
CA ASN A 29 11.38 13.32 -3.04
C ASN A 29 10.81 12.40 -4.12
N GLY A 30 9.47 12.33 -4.21
CA GLY A 30 8.79 11.49 -5.19
C GLY A 30 7.34 11.19 -4.83
N MET A 31 6.69 10.43 -5.71
CA MET A 31 5.34 9.90 -5.56
C MET A 31 5.29 8.47 -6.07
N ILE A 32 4.52 7.61 -5.43
CA ILE A 32 4.33 6.22 -5.84
C ILE A 32 2.95 6.09 -6.44
N THR A 33 2.85 5.71 -7.71
CA THR A 33 1.56 5.43 -8.33
C THR A 33 1.15 4.00 -8.01
N VAL A 34 -0.10 3.81 -7.61
CA VAL A 34 -0.66 2.51 -7.23
C VAL A 34 -1.94 2.22 -8.01
N ASN A 35 -2.20 0.94 -8.26
CA ASN A 35 -3.44 0.47 -8.86
C ASN A 35 -4.52 0.25 -7.78
N GLU A 36 -5.71 -0.19 -8.19
CA GLU A 36 -6.85 -0.43 -7.29
C GLU A 36 -6.55 -1.46 -6.19
N VAL A 37 -5.85 -2.55 -6.52
CA VAL A 37 -5.42 -3.55 -5.54
C VAL A 37 -4.50 -2.93 -4.49
N GLY A 38 -3.52 -2.13 -4.92
CA GLY A 38 -2.63 -1.39 -4.03
C GLY A 38 -3.36 -0.38 -3.13
N VAL A 39 -4.46 0.21 -3.62
CA VAL A 39 -5.34 1.06 -2.79
C VAL A 39 -6.01 0.25 -1.68
N SER A 40 -6.54 -0.94 -2.00
CA SER A 40 -7.17 -1.82 -1.00
C SER A 40 -6.15 -2.29 0.04
N ILE A 41 -4.93 -2.66 -0.38
CA ILE A 41 -3.84 -2.99 0.55
C ILE A 41 -3.48 -1.79 1.44
N TRP A 42 -3.34 -0.60 0.85
CA TRP A 42 -3.03 0.64 1.59
C TRP A 42 -4.08 0.96 2.67
N LYS A 43 -5.36 0.78 2.36
CA LYS A 43 -6.47 0.99 3.31
C LYS A 43 -6.36 0.04 4.49
N MET A 44 -6.06 -1.24 4.26
CA MET A 44 -5.87 -2.21 5.35
C MET A 44 -4.64 -1.88 6.23
N LEU A 45 -3.59 -1.34 5.62
CA LEU A 45 -2.37 -0.93 6.34
C LEU A 45 -2.52 0.37 7.15
N GLN A 46 -3.67 1.06 7.10
CA GLN A 46 -3.93 2.21 7.98
C GLN A 46 -4.03 1.78 9.45
N GLU A 47 -4.38 0.52 9.70
CA GLU A 47 -4.40 -0.08 11.02
C GLU A 47 -3.35 -1.20 11.10
N GLU A 48 -3.06 -1.66 12.32
CA GLU A 48 -2.13 -2.78 12.50
C GLU A 48 -2.74 -4.06 11.92
N THR A 49 -2.05 -4.66 10.95
CA THR A 49 -2.52 -5.87 10.27
C THR A 49 -1.37 -6.87 10.02
N THR A 50 -1.70 -8.03 9.46
CA THR A 50 -0.77 -9.10 9.08
C THR A 50 -0.84 -9.37 7.58
N PHE A 51 0.18 -10.02 7.03
CA PHE A 51 0.21 -10.44 5.64
C PHE A 51 -1.01 -11.31 5.28
N GLU A 52 -1.35 -12.28 6.12
CA GLU A 52 -2.48 -13.19 5.90
C GLU A 52 -3.81 -12.45 5.89
N ASN A 53 -4.01 -11.47 6.79
CA ASN A 53 -5.21 -10.65 6.81
C ASN A 53 -5.36 -9.81 5.54
N ILE A 54 -4.26 -9.26 5.02
CA ILE A 54 -4.27 -8.52 3.76
C ILE A 54 -4.64 -9.44 2.59
N VAL A 55 -4.01 -10.61 2.49
CA VAL A 55 -4.29 -11.60 1.44
C VAL A 55 -5.76 -12.02 1.47
N GLN A 56 -6.31 -12.33 2.65
CA GLN A 56 -7.72 -12.68 2.79
C GLN A 56 -8.62 -11.52 2.39
N GLY A 57 -8.34 -10.30 2.84
CA GLY A 57 -9.13 -9.12 2.47
C GLY A 57 -9.16 -8.85 0.96
N ILE A 58 -8.06 -9.15 0.24
CA ILE A 58 -8.06 -9.07 -1.23
C ILE A 58 -8.85 -10.21 -1.85
N LEU A 59 -8.74 -11.45 -1.36
CA LEU A 59 -9.52 -12.59 -1.87
C LEU A 59 -11.03 -12.44 -1.63
N ASP A 60 -11.43 -11.73 -0.57
CA ASP A 60 -12.84 -11.39 -0.31
C ASP A 60 -13.40 -10.33 -1.28
N GLU A 61 -12.54 -9.43 -1.78
CA GLU A 61 -12.94 -8.32 -2.66
C GLU A 61 -12.76 -8.64 -4.15
N TYR A 62 -11.82 -9.53 -4.49
CA TYR A 62 -11.43 -9.86 -5.86
C TYR A 62 -11.47 -11.37 -6.11
N ASP A 63 -12.07 -11.77 -7.23
CA ASP A 63 -12.06 -13.16 -7.69
C ASP A 63 -10.73 -13.46 -8.40
N ALA A 64 -9.75 -13.90 -7.62
CA ALA A 64 -8.40 -14.20 -8.08
C ALA A 64 -7.82 -15.44 -7.39
N ASP A 65 -6.75 -16.00 -7.96
CA ASP A 65 -6.03 -17.12 -7.39
C ASP A 65 -5.20 -16.70 -6.16
N GLU A 66 -5.22 -17.51 -5.11
CA GLU A 66 -4.54 -17.21 -3.84
C GLU A 66 -3.02 -17.06 -4.00
N GLU A 67 -2.36 -17.85 -4.86
CA GLU A 67 -0.92 -17.71 -5.08
C GLU A 67 -0.59 -16.39 -5.78
N THR A 68 -1.45 -15.98 -6.73
CA THR A 68 -1.34 -14.69 -7.41
C THR A 68 -1.52 -13.53 -6.43
N VAL A 69 -2.56 -13.57 -5.60
CA VAL A 69 -2.81 -12.53 -4.58
C VAL A 69 -1.65 -12.44 -3.60
N LYS A 70 -1.11 -13.58 -3.14
CA LYS A 70 0.05 -13.60 -2.25
C LYS A 70 1.26 -12.94 -2.88
N ALA A 71 1.54 -13.23 -4.16
CA ALA A 71 2.65 -12.62 -4.89
C ALA A 71 2.47 -11.10 -5.04
N ASP A 72 1.28 -10.64 -5.42
CA ASP A 72 0.97 -9.22 -5.60
C ASP A 72 1.05 -8.44 -4.28
N VAL A 73 0.49 -9.01 -3.20
CA VAL A 73 0.57 -8.42 -1.84
C VAL A 73 2.03 -8.34 -1.39
N GLN A 74 2.82 -9.40 -1.62
CA GLN A 74 4.24 -9.43 -1.26
C GLN A 74 5.02 -8.36 -2.03
N GLU A 75 4.84 -8.27 -3.36
CA GLU A 75 5.50 -7.26 -4.18
C GLU A 75 5.16 -5.84 -3.69
N PHE A 76 3.88 -5.58 -3.41
CA PHE A 76 3.45 -4.28 -2.92
C PHE A 76 4.11 -3.93 -1.59
N LEU A 77 4.09 -4.84 -0.62
CA LEU A 77 4.66 -4.64 0.71
C LEU A 77 6.18 -4.43 0.65
N ASP A 78 6.89 -5.18 -0.19
CA ASP A 78 8.32 -5.01 -0.38
C ASP A 78 8.65 -3.63 -0.96
N ARG A 79 7.91 -3.19 -1.99
CA ARG A 79 8.12 -1.86 -2.60
C ARG A 79 7.94 -0.72 -1.60
N ILE A 80 6.90 -0.76 -0.78
CA ILE A 80 6.66 0.31 0.22
C ILE A 80 7.61 0.19 1.43
N LYS A 81 8.10 -1.02 1.73
CA LYS A 81 9.12 -1.23 2.77
C LYS A 81 10.48 -0.72 2.34
N GLU A 82 10.89 -0.97 1.10
CA GLU A 82 12.12 -0.42 0.51
C GLU A 82 12.07 1.11 0.43
N ALA A 83 10.88 1.67 0.19
CA ALA A 83 10.65 3.12 0.24
C ALA A 83 10.61 3.71 1.67
N GLY A 84 10.73 2.89 2.72
CA GLY A 84 10.69 3.33 4.11
C GLY A 84 9.30 3.75 4.62
N ILE A 85 8.24 3.31 3.94
CA ILE A 85 6.85 3.69 4.24
C ILE A 85 6.20 2.69 5.21
N LEU A 86 6.64 1.43 5.20
CA LEU A 86 6.07 0.36 6.04
C LEU A 86 6.77 0.28 7.41
N LYS A 87 5.98 0.15 8.47
CA LYS A 87 6.40 -0.08 9.87
C LYS A 87 6.00 -1.47 10.36
#